data_AF-A0A4Z2J3E9-F1
#
_entry.id   AF-A0A4Z2J3E9-F1
#
_cell.length_a   1.000
_cell.length_b   1.000
_cell.length_c   1.000
_cell.angle_alpha   90.00
_cell.angle_beta   90.00
_cell.angle_gamma   90.00
#
_symmetry.space_group_name_H-M   'P 1'
#
loop_
_entity.id
_entity.type
_entity.pdbx_description
1 polymer ?
#
loop_
_entity_poly.entity_id
_entity_poly.type
_entity_poly.pdbx_seq_one_letter_code
_entity_poly.pdbx_strand_id
1 'polypeptide(L)'
;MLRRLKCDVLSQLPAKQRKVVTVTIDGVNTRIKAALSAAAKQLANGHSNKKQDKEALLVFYNHTAEAKLQAIMEYITDMLECGREKFLVFAHHKLVLDHITTELNKKKVCHIRIDGSTPSAERQQLCEKFQFLTKSCVAVLSITAANMGLTLHAADLVVFAELFWNPGILVQAEDRVHRIGQTSNVNIHYLVAKGTADDHLWPMIQEKMNILEQVGLSESNLSEKAVNVSFHSKDPNQRSIMEMFQRSFTADDDMDEAILLEAVNDWEDTPPEKSSGPQHGAAGQSLSETSTGDDFSR
;
A
#
# COMPACT_ATOMS: atom_id res chain seq x y z
N MET A 1 -28.89 -2.64 -18.06
CA MET A 1 -27.62 -3.34 -17.77
C MET A 1 -27.97 -4.63 -17.04
N LEU A 2 -27.49 -5.80 -17.50
CA LEU A 2 -27.75 -7.09 -16.85
C LEU A 2 -26.54 -7.44 -15.96
N ARG A 3 -26.76 -7.70 -14.68
CA ARG A 3 -25.73 -8.05 -13.70
C ARG A 3 -26.16 -9.32 -12.95
N ARG A 4 -25.22 -10.24 -12.71
CA ARG A 4 -25.41 -11.47 -11.93
C ARG A 4 -24.30 -11.58 -10.90
N LEU A 5 -24.59 -12.09 -9.70
CA LEU A 5 -23.58 -12.27 -8.66
C LEU A 5 -22.78 -13.54 -8.92
N LYS A 6 -21.53 -13.61 -8.45
CA LYS A 6 -20.69 -14.79 -8.67
C LYS A 6 -21.32 -16.04 -8.04
N CYS A 7 -21.95 -15.93 -6.88
CA CYS A 7 -22.66 -17.03 -6.22
C CYS A 7 -23.81 -17.58 -7.09
N ASP A 8 -24.53 -16.72 -7.82
CA ASP A 8 -25.68 -17.08 -8.66
C ASP A 8 -25.29 -17.89 -9.90
N VAL A 9 -24.06 -17.69 -10.39
CA VAL A 9 -23.55 -18.32 -11.63
C VAL A 9 -22.46 -19.36 -11.39
N LEU A 10 -21.77 -19.33 -10.25
CA LEU A 10 -20.64 -20.20 -9.94
C LEU A 10 -20.84 -20.84 -8.56
N SER A 11 -21.71 -21.84 -8.51
CA SER A 11 -21.94 -22.67 -7.31
C SER A 11 -20.73 -23.49 -6.87
N GLN A 12 -19.66 -23.52 -7.68
CA GLN A 12 -18.44 -24.29 -7.45
C GLN A 12 -17.29 -23.47 -6.86
N LEU A 13 -17.42 -22.14 -6.72
CA LEU A 13 -16.33 -21.33 -6.15
C LEU A 13 -16.28 -21.49 -4.62
N PRO A 14 -15.13 -21.85 -4.05
CA PRO A 14 -14.93 -21.91 -2.60
C PRO A 14 -15.17 -20.55 -1.94
N ALA A 15 -15.41 -20.54 -0.63
CA ALA A 15 -15.70 -19.31 0.10
C ALA A 15 -14.47 -18.38 0.21
N LYS A 16 -14.72 -17.06 0.28
CA LYS A 16 -13.72 -16.06 0.71
C LYS A 16 -13.81 -15.86 2.21
N GLN A 17 -12.68 -15.94 2.91
CA GLN A 17 -12.60 -15.64 4.34
C GLN A 17 -11.71 -14.41 4.55
N ARG A 18 -12.30 -13.31 5.01
CA ARG A 18 -11.58 -12.07 5.29
C ARG A 18 -11.24 -11.97 6.77
N LYS A 19 -10.00 -11.61 7.08
CA LYS A 19 -9.55 -11.36 8.45
C LYS A 19 -8.63 -10.14 8.50
N VAL A 20 -8.74 -9.41 9.60
CA VAL A 20 -7.83 -8.30 9.93
C VAL A 20 -6.73 -8.86 10.82
N VAL A 21 -5.49 -8.58 10.46
CA VAL A 21 -4.31 -8.96 11.24
C VAL A 21 -3.68 -7.68 11.76
N THR A 22 -3.76 -7.46 13.07
CA THR A 22 -3.08 -6.32 13.69
C THR A 22 -1.60 -6.63 13.86
N VAL A 23 -0.75 -5.80 13.26
CA VAL A 23 0.71 -5.91 13.36
C VAL A 23 1.27 -4.81 14.25
N THR A 24 2.39 -5.09 14.92
CA THR A 24 3.07 -4.16 15.83
C THR A 24 4.22 -3.45 15.12
N ILE A 25 4.35 -2.14 15.35
CA ILE A 25 5.40 -1.29 14.77
C ILE A 25 6.50 -0.91 15.79
N ASP A 26 6.71 -1.77 16.79
CA ASP A 26 7.60 -1.45 17.92
C ASP A 26 9.10 -1.50 17.54
N GLY A 27 9.47 -2.27 16.53
CA GLY A 27 10.86 -2.38 16.02
C GLY A 27 11.32 -1.22 15.15
N VAL A 28 10.44 -0.24 14.88
CA VAL A 28 10.71 0.86 13.96
C VAL A 28 11.73 1.85 14.53
N ASN A 29 12.61 2.36 13.66
CA ASN A 29 13.61 3.37 14.03
C ASN A 29 12.94 4.61 14.67
N THR A 30 13.59 5.16 15.71
CA THR A 30 13.16 6.38 16.41
C THR A 30 12.85 7.54 15.46
N ARG A 31 13.58 7.67 14.35
CA ARG A 31 13.32 8.69 13.33
C ARG A 31 11.95 8.53 12.67
N ILE A 32 11.62 7.32 12.21
CA ILE A 32 10.35 7.03 11.53
C ILE A 32 9.20 7.18 12.54
N LYS A 33 9.37 6.71 13.77
CA LYS A 33 8.38 6.88 14.84
C LYS A 33 8.11 8.36 15.16
N ALA A 34 9.16 9.19 15.18
CA ALA A 34 9.02 10.63 15.37
C ALA A 34 8.31 11.30 14.18
N ALA A 35 8.66 10.94 12.95
CA ALA A 35 8.02 11.45 11.73
C ALA A 35 6.53 11.08 11.67
N LEU A 36 6.20 9.81 11.93
CA LEU A 36 4.83 9.32 12.01
C LEU A 36 4.02 10.06 13.08
N SER A 37 4.59 10.26 14.28
CA SER A 37 3.93 11.01 15.36
C SER A 37 3.74 12.49 15.01
N ALA A 38 4.71 13.10 14.33
CA ALA A 38 4.60 14.49 13.87
C ALA A 38 3.49 14.65 12.82
N ALA A 39 3.44 13.75 11.83
CA ALA A 39 2.40 13.73 10.81
C ALA A 39 1.00 13.49 11.44
N ALA A 40 0.88 12.57 12.39
CA ALA A 40 -0.37 12.34 13.12
C ALA A 40 -0.86 13.59 13.86
N LYS A 41 0.05 14.36 14.49
CA LYS A 41 -0.29 15.63 15.15
C LYS A 41 -0.73 16.70 14.15
N GLN A 42 -0.03 16.82 13.03
CA GLN A 42 -0.40 17.78 11.99
C GLN A 42 -1.79 17.48 11.43
N LEU A 43 -2.10 16.20 11.20
CA LEU A 43 -3.43 15.77 10.78
C LEU A 43 -4.49 16.06 11.84
N ALA A 44 -4.20 15.80 13.12
CA ALA A 44 -5.12 16.04 14.22
C ALA A 44 -5.42 17.53 14.48
N ASN A 45 -4.48 18.43 14.16
CA ASN A 45 -4.65 19.87 14.38
C ASN A 45 -5.75 20.47 13.49
N GLY A 46 -6.10 19.82 12.37
CA GLY A 46 -7.15 20.24 11.45
C GLY A 46 -6.85 21.57 10.74
N HIS A 47 -6.80 21.56 9.41
CA HIS A 47 -6.52 22.78 8.65
C HIS A 47 -7.81 23.48 8.22
N SER A 48 -7.73 24.78 7.98
CA SER A 48 -8.85 25.57 7.46
C SER A 48 -9.20 25.20 6.01
N ASN A 49 -8.28 24.56 5.28
CA ASN A 49 -8.39 24.25 3.86
C ASN A 49 -8.37 22.73 3.58
N LYS A 50 -9.33 22.25 2.79
CA LYS A 50 -9.44 20.85 2.35
C LYS A 50 -8.16 20.32 1.70
N LYS A 51 -7.45 21.15 0.92
CA LYS A 51 -6.21 20.74 0.25
C LYS A 51 -5.09 20.39 1.25
N GLN A 52 -4.97 21.15 2.33
CA GLN A 52 -3.94 20.95 3.35
C GLN A 52 -4.22 19.72 4.21
N ASP A 53 -5.50 19.47 4.55
CA ASP A 53 -5.91 18.24 5.23
C ASP A 53 -5.54 17.00 4.41
N LYS A 54 -5.78 17.07 3.09
CA LYS A 54 -5.46 15.99 2.14
C LYS A 54 -3.96 15.74 2.04
N GLU A 55 -3.16 16.80 1.96
CA GLU A 55 -1.70 16.70 1.94
C GLU A 55 -1.15 16.09 3.23
N ALA A 56 -1.59 16.58 4.40
CA ALA A 56 -1.20 16.04 5.70
C ALA A 56 -1.54 14.55 5.83
N LEU A 57 -2.69 14.16 5.26
CA LEU A 57 -3.10 12.77 5.21
C LEU A 57 -2.19 11.90 4.33
N LEU A 58 -1.86 12.36 3.12
CA LEU A 58 -0.95 11.62 2.24
C LEU A 58 0.42 11.44 2.90
N VAL A 59 0.94 12.48 3.56
CA VAL A 59 2.20 12.38 4.33
C VAL A 59 2.09 11.34 5.45
N PHE A 60 0.98 11.33 6.19
CA PHE A 60 0.77 10.34 7.25
C PHE A 60 0.65 8.92 6.72
N TYR A 61 0.01 8.75 5.56
CA TYR A 61 -0.11 7.48 4.86
C TYR A 61 1.25 6.97 4.35
N ASN A 62 2.09 7.84 3.79
CA ASN A 62 3.46 7.50 3.37
C ASN A 62 4.32 7.04 4.55
N HIS A 63 4.30 7.76 5.67
CA HIS A 63 5.03 7.34 6.88
C HIS A 63 4.49 6.06 7.51
N THR A 64 3.19 5.77 7.33
CA THR A 64 2.60 4.50 7.74
C THR A 64 3.22 3.33 6.97
N ALA A 65 3.45 3.50 5.66
CA ALA A 65 4.10 2.50 4.82
C ALA A 65 5.51 2.18 5.31
N GLU A 66 6.32 3.21 5.57
CA GLU A 66 7.67 3.08 6.13
C GLU A 66 7.68 2.34 7.48
N ALA A 67 6.76 2.71 8.38
CA ALA A 67 6.67 2.11 9.71
C ALA A 67 6.28 0.62 9.67
N LYS A 68 5.53 0.18 8.65
CA LYS A 68 5.06 -1.20 8.55
C LYS A 68 6.05 -2.16 7.88
N LEU A 69 7.11 -1.68 7.24
CA LEU A 69 8.03 -2.49 6.43
C LEU A 69 8.53 -3.75 7.15
N GLN A 70 9.01 -3.60 8.38
CA GLN A 70 9.51 -4.73 9.18
C GLN A 70 8.40 -5.73 9.50
N ALA A 71 7.27 -5.25 10.02
CA ALA A 71 6.16 -6.09 10.44
C ALA A 71 5.51 -6.84 9.26
N ILE A 72 5.45 -6.19 8.08
CA ILE A 72 5.02 -6.83 6.83
C ILE A 72 5.94 -8.01 6.49
N MET A 73 7.25 -7.81 6.57
CA MET A 73 8.22 -8.86 6.24
C MET A 73 8.27 -10.01 7.24
N GLU A 74 8.11 -9.70 8.53
CA GLU A 74 7.92 -10.71 9.58
C GLU A 74 6.70 -11.57 9.25
N TYR A 75 5.56 -10.94 8.95
CA TYR A 75 4.34 -11.66 8.60
C TYR A 75 4.49 -12.55 7.36
N ILE A 76 5.12 -12.05 6.29
CA ILE A 76 5.39 -12.82 5.07
C ILE A 76 6.30 -14.02 5.38
N THR A 77 7.30 -13.83 6.24
CA THR A 77 8.22 -14.89 6.66
C THR A 77 7.46 -15.96 7.47
N ASP A 78 6.63 -15.56 8.42
CA ASP A 78 5.80 -16.49 9.22
C ASP A 78 4.88 -17.34 8.32
N MET A 79 4.28 -16.74 7.29
CA MET A 79 3.43 -17.49 6.35
C MET A 79 4.23 -18.53 5.56
N LEU A 80 5.45 -18.19 5.13
CA LEU A 80 6.35 -19.13 4.45
C LEU A 80 6.80 -20.27 5.40
N GLU A 81 7.14 -19.95 6.64
CA GLU A 81 7.58 -20.92 7.66
C GLU A 81 6.44 -21.86 8.08
N CYS A 82 5.20 -21.36 8.09
CA CYS A 82 3.99 -22.16 8.27
C CYS A 82 3.65 -23.06 7.06
N GLY A 83 4.50 -23.09 6.02
CA GLY A 83 4.36 -23.97 4.86
C GLY A 83 3.42 -23.46 3.78
N ARG A 84 3.09 -22.17 3.75
CA ARG A 84 2.33 -21.60 2.63
C ARG A 84 3.20 -21.58 1.37
N GLU A 85 2.78 -22.34 0.36
CA GLU A 85 3.55 -22.46 -0.88
C GLU A 85 3.33 -21.26 -1.81
N LYS A 86 2.08 -20.86 -2.06
CA LYS A 86 1.78 -19.77 -3.00
C LYS A 86 0.76 -18.79 -2.44
N PHE A 87 1.15 -17.53 -2.37
CA PHE A 87 0.27 -16.46 -1.92
C PHE A 87 0.61 -15.12 -2.55
N LEU A 88 -0.36 -14.23 -2.55
CA LEU A 88 -0.22 -12.87 -3.08
C LEU A 88 0.04 -11.91 -1.93
N VAL A 89 0.90 -10.93 -2.17
CA VAL A 89 1.10 -9.78 -1.31
C VAL A 89 0.82 -8.53 -2.12
N PHE A 90 -0.24 -7.81 -1.77
CA PHE A 90 -0.58 -6.53 -2.38
C PHE A 90 -0.04 -5.38 -1.51
N ALA A 91 0.63 -4.43 -2.16
CA ALA A 91 1.06 -3.17 -1.54
C ALA A 91 0.81 -2.00 -2.50
N HIS A 92 0.70 -0.78 -1.97
CA HIS A 92 0.52 0.42 -2.75
C HIS A 92 1.87 1.06 -3.08
N HIS A 93 2.66 1.35 -2.06
CA HIS A 93 3.88 2.13 -2.20
C HIS A 93 5.00 1.31 -2.81
N LYS A 94 5.75 1.94 -3.73
CA LYS A 94 6.88 1.30 -4.40
C LYS A 94 7.97 0.92 -3.42
N LEU A 95 8.28 1.78 -2.44
CA LEU A 95 9.13 1.45 -1.29
C LEU A 95 8.80 0.09 -0.66
N VAL A 96 7.51 -0.19 -0.41
CA VAL A 96 7.07 -1.43 0.24
C VAL A 96 7.28 -2.62 -0.69
N LEU A 97 6.91 -2.49 -1.96
CA LEU A 97 7.14 -3.50 -3.00
C LEU A 97 8.64 -3.82 -3.15
N ASP A 98 9.48 -2.78 -3.21
CA ASP A 98 10.95 -2.86 -3.32
C ASP A 98 11.56 -3.55 -2.11
N HIS A 99 11.13 -3.17 -0.90
CA HIS A 99 11.60 -3.76 0.34
C HIS A 99 11.25 -5.25 0.41
N ILE A 100 10.01 -5.63 0.11
CA ILE A 100 9.58 -7.03 0.10
C ILE A 100 10.39 -7.84 -0.91
N THR A 101 10.52 -7.34 -2.13
CA THR A 101 11.29 -7.97 -3.21
C THR A 101 12.76 -8.17 -2.79
N THR A 102 13.37 -7.16 -2.19
CA THR A 102 14.76 -7.19 -1.73
C THR A 102 14.97 -8.24 -0.65
N GLU A 103 14.09 -8.31 0.36
CA GLU A 103 14.20 -9.28 1.45
C GLU A 103 13.92 -10.72 0.97
N LEU A 104 12.95 -10.93 0.08
CA LEU A 104 12.71 -12.24 -0.53
C LEU A 104 13.93 -12.72 -1.34
N ASN A 105 14.60 -11.82 -2.06
CA ASN A 105 15.86 -12.13 -2.76
C ASN A 105 16.96 -12.55 -1.79
N LYS A 106 17.16 -11.81 -0.69
CA LYS A 106 18.16 -12.16 0.34
C LYS A 106 17.90 -13.55 0.95
N LYS A 107 16.63 -13.86 1.20
CA LYS A 107 16.18 -15.17 1.71
C LYS A 107 16.11 -16.26 0.64
N LYS A 108 16.43 -15.94 -0.63
CA LYS A 108 16.37 -16.86 -1.79
C LYS A 108 14.98 -17.49 -1.99
N VAL A 109 13.93 -16.77 -1.65
CA VAL A 109 12.54 -17.18 -1.85
C VAL A 109 12.12 -16.82 -3.27
N CYS A 110 11.52 -17.77 -3.99
CA CYS A 110 11.02 -17.49 -5.34
C CYS A 110 9.88 -16.47 -5.25
N HIS A 111 9.88 -15.51 -6.15
CA HIS A 111 8.82 -14.52 -6.24
C HIS A 111 8.65 -14.02 -7.67
N ILE A 112 7.49 -13.42 -7.91
CA ILE A 112 7.24 -12.55 -9.06
C ILE A 112 6.88 -11.17 -8.55
N ARG A 113 7.11 -10.16 -9.37
CA ARG A 113 6.68 -8.79 -9.09
C ARG A 113 5.91 -8.23 -10.27
N ILE A 114 4.75 -7.63 -10.01
CA ILE A 114 3.98 -6.89 -11.04
C ILE A 114 3.51 -5.57 -10.45
N ASP A 115 3.91 -4.46 -11.06
CA ASP A 115 3.50 -3.11 -10.72
C ASP A 115 3.29 -2.25 -11.98
N GLY A 116 3.07 -0.94 -11.80
CA GLY A 116 2.82 -0.01 -12.90
C GLY A 116 3.96 0.06 -13.93
N SER A 117 5.20 -0.26 -13.52
CA SER A 117 6.36 -0.26 -14.41
C SER A 117 6.50 -1.55 -15.22
N THR A 118 5.76 -2.60 -14.88
CA THR A 118 5.85 -3.90 -15.55
C THR A 118 5.21 -3.84 -16.94
N PRO A 119 5.95 -4.10 -18.03
CA PRO A 119 5.43 -4.06 -19.39
C PRO A 119 4.28 -5.05 -19.61
N SER A 120 3.32 -4.68 -20.45
CA SER A 120 2.12 -5.50 -20.69
C SER A 120 2.45 -6.93 -21.15
N ALA A 121 3.45 -7.08 -22.02
CA ALA A 121 3.89 -8.35 -22.56
C ALA A 121 4.49 -9.30 -21.50
N GLU A 122 5.12 -8.77 -20.46
CA GLU A 122 5.78 -9.57 -19.42
C GLU A 122 4.79 -10.05 -18.34
N ARG A 123 3.71 -9.31 -18.11
CA ARG A 123 2.70 -9.62 -17.08
C ARG A 123 2.15 -11.03 -17.22
N GLN A 124 1.83 -11.44 -18.46
CA GLN A 124 1.30 -12.76 -18.76
C GLN A 124 2.32 -13.85 -18.42
N GLN A 125 3.59 -13.66 -18.80
CA GLN A 125 4.67 -14.62 -18.52
C GLN A 125 4.90 -14.78 -17.01
N LEU A 126 4.83 -13.69 -16.24
CA LEU A 126 4.94 -13.73 -14.79
C LEU A 126 3.76 -14.46 -14.14
N CYS A 127 2.54 -14.23 -14.64
CA CYS A 127 1.35 -14.94 -14.16
C CYS A 127 1.44 -16.44 -14.44
N GLU A 128 1.84 -16.83 -15.66
CA GLU A 128 2.06 -18.23 -16.03
C GLU A 128 3.15 -18.87 -15.17
N LYS A 129 4.27 -18.17 -14.96
CA LYS A 129 5.33 -18.61 -14.05
C LYS A 129 4.76 -18.87 -12.66
N PHE A 130 4.00 -17.94 -12.07
CA PHE A 130 3.41 -18.14 -10.75
C PHE A 130 2.43 -19.32 -10.70
N GLN A 131 1.56 -19.44 -11.71
CA GLN A 131 0.55 -20.48 -11.81
C GLN A 131 1.18 -21.88 -11.89
N PHE A 132 2.18 -22.07 -12.74
CA PHE A 132 2.71 -23.41 -13.07
C PHE A 132 3.99 -23.79 -12.33
N LEU A 133 4.65 -22.86 -11.63
CA LEU A 133 5.84 -23.20 -10.84
C LEU A 133 5.49 -24.20 -9.73
N THR A 134 6.26 -25.26 -9.57
CA THR A 134 6.03 -26.27 -8.53
C THR A 134 6.61 -25.89 -7.17
N LYS A 135 7.49 -24.90 -7.12
CA LYS A 135 8.12 -24.39 -5.89
C LYS A 135 7.26 -23.32 -5.24
N SER A 136 7.46 -23.12 -3.93
CA SER A 136 6.87 -22.00 -3.20
C SER A 136 7.23 -20.67 -3.86
N CYS A 137 6.25 -19.80 -4.04
CA CYS A 137 6.38 -18.54 -4.76
C CYS A 137 5.48 -17.46 -4.16
N VAL A 138 6.04 -16.28 -3.90
CA VAL A 138 5.27 -15.11 -3.46
C VAL A 138 5.02 -14.19 -4.65
N ALA A 139 3.77 -13.81 -4.90
CA ALA A 139 3.44 -12.80 -5.91
C ALA A 139 3.34 -11.42 -5.25
N VAL A 140 4.32 -10.55 -5.49
CA VAL A 140 4.36 -9.18 -4.96
C VAL A 140 3.71 -8.25 -6.00
N LEU A 141 2.57 -7.67 -5.67
CA LEU A 141 1.73 -6.97 -6.64
C LEU A 141 1.39 -5.57 -6.15
N SER A 142 1.40 -4.58 -7.05
CA SER A 142 0.77 -3.30 -6.73
C SER A 142 -0.73 -3.48 -6.56
N ILE A 143 -1.35 -2.81 -5.59
CA ILE A 143 -2.82 -2.83 -5.41
C ILE A 143 -3.54 -2.38 -6.69
N THR A 144 -2.97 -1.41 -7.42
CA THR A 144 -3.56 -0.91 -8.68
C THR A 144 -3.44 -1.91 -9.84
N ALA A 145 -2.57 -2.93 -9.71
CA ALA A 145 -2.46 -4.01 -10.69
C ALA A 145 -3.72 -4.89 -10.76
N ALA A 146 -4.64 -4.77 -9.79
CA ALA A 146 -5.94 -5.44 -9.80
C ALA A 146 -6.74 -5.18 -11.09
N ASN A 147 -6.64 -3.97 -11.65
CA ASN A 147 -7.35 -3.55 -12.85
C ASN A 147 -6.80 -4.17 -14.14
N MET A 148 -5.67 -4.88 -14.07
CA MET A 148 -4.94 -5.36 -15.26
C MET A 148 -5.41 -6.74 -15.76
N GLY A 149 -6.48 -7.29 -15.19
CA GLY A 149 -7.07 -8.54 -15.68
C GLY A 149 -6.30 -9.83 -15.36
N LEU A 150 -5.34 -9.78 -14.42
CA LEU A 150 -4.48 -10.92 -14.06
C LEU A 150 -5.28 -12.12 -13.52
N THR A 151 -4.76 -13.33 -13.72
CA THR A 151 -5.33 -14.57 -13.17
C THR A 151 -4.29 -15.30 -12.35
N LEU A 152 -4.53 -15.42 -11.05
CA LEU A 152 -3.58 -15.93 -10.04
C LEU A 152 -4.26 -16.91 -9.08
N HIS A 153 -5.17 -17.75 -9.59
CA HIS A 153 -5.96 -18.71 -8.81
C HIS A 153 -5.13 -19.87 -8.24
N ALA A 154 -3.85 -20.01 -8.59
CA ALA A 154 -2.95 -21.00 -7.98
C ALA A 154 -2.61 -20.69 -6.50
N ALA A 155 -2.94 -19.50 -6.00
CA ALA A 155 -2.81 -19.15 -4.60
C ALA A 155 -4.10 -19.39 -3.82
N ASP A 156 -4.01 -19.58 -2.52
CA ASP A 156 -5.16 -19.69 -1.61
C ASP A 156 -5.15 -18.61 -0.50
N LEU A 157 -4.15 -17.73 -0.53
CA LEU A 157 -3.94 -16.65 0.42
C LEU A 157 -3.61 -15.35 -0.31
N VAL A 158 -4.27 -14.28 0.12
CA VAL A 158 -4.00 -12.89 -0.27
C VAL A 158 -3.69 -12.09 1.00
N VAL A 159 -2.55 -11.42 1.00
CA VAL A 159 -2.13 -10.51 2.07
C VAL A 159 -2.14 -9.09 1.51
N PHE A 160 -3.00 -8.24 2.03
CA PHE A 160 -2.91 -6.79 1.82
C PHE A 160 -1.94 -6.24 2.86
N ALA A 161 -0.70 -6.01 2.44
CA ALA A 161 0.32 -5.37 3.27
C ALA A 161 -0.07 -3.92 3.61
N GLU A 162 -0.81 -3.28 2.71
CA GLU A 162 -1.33 -1.93 2.83
C GLU A 162 -2.80 -1.89 2.47
N LEU A 163 -3.52 -0.93 3.07
CA LEU A 163 -4.92 -0.65 2.73
C LEU A 163 -5.00 0.36 1.59
N PHE A 164 -6.11 0.36 0.87
CA PHE A 164 -6.39 1.35 -0.18
C PHE A 164 -7.78 1.94 0.04
N TRP A 165 -7.91 3.27 -0.09
CA TRP A 165 -9.13 4.02 0.25
C TRP A 165 -10.34 3.67 -0.62
N ASN A 166 -10.10 3.05 -1.79
CA ASN A 166 -11.14 2.58 -2.70
C ASN A 166 -11.37 1.06 -2.50
N PRO A 167 -12.47 0.66 -1.84
CA PRO A 167 -12.77 -0.76 -1.59
C PRO A 167 -12.99 -1.55 -2.89
N GLY A 168 -13.44 -0.91 -3.97
CA GLY A 168 -13.65 -1.56 -5.26
C GLY A 168 -12.36 -2.17 -5.80
N ILE A 169 -11.23 -1.47 -5.65
CA ILE A 169 -9.91 -1.98 -6.06
C ILE A 169 -9.48 -3.16 -5.18
N LEU A 170 -9.73 -3.10 -3.87
CA LEU A 170 -9.43 -4.22 -2.96
C LEU A 170 -10.23 -5.48 -3.33
N VAL A 171 -11.54 -5.33 -3.59
CA VAL A 171 -12.40 -6.45 -4.02
C VAL A 171 -11.94 -7.01 -5.36
N GLN A 172 -11.54 -6.15 -6.31
CA GLN A 172 -10.99 -6.59 -7.59
C GLN A 172 -9.66 -7.35 -7.42
N ALA A 173 -8.81 -6.93 -6.49
CA ALA A 173 -7.56 -7.59 -6.14
C ALA A 173 -7.80 -9.00 -5.58
N GLU A 174 -8.75 -9.15 -4.63
CA GLU A 174 -9.18 -10.48 -4.14
C GLU A 174 -9.67 -11.38 -5.28
N ASP A 175 -10.44 -10.80 -6.20
CA ASP A 175 -11.03 -11.50 -7.34
C ASP A 175 -10.00 -11.96 -8.38
N ARG A 176 -8.72 -11.56 -8.28
CA ARG A 176 -7.63 -12.14 -9.08
C ARG A 176 -7.33 -13.60 -8.68
N VAL A 177 -7.62 -13.95 -7.43
CA VAL A 177 -7.46 -15.29 -6.86
C VAL A 177 -8.79 -16.02 -6.78
N HIS A 178 -9.85 -15.32 -6.39
CA HIS A 178 -11.22 -15.85 -6.34
C HIS A 178 -11.88 -15.82 -7.72
N ARG A 179 -11.36 -16.69 -8.60
CA ARG A 179 -11.78 -16.81 -10.00
C ARG A 179 -11.91 -18.28 -10.40
N ILE A 180 -12.61 -18.53 -11.52
CA ILE A 180 -12.72 -19.86 -12.14
C ILE A 180 -11.31 -20.48 -12.25
N GLY A 181 -11.17 -21.72 -11.76
CA GLY A 181 -9.89 -22.41 -11.62
C GLY A 181 -9.41 -22.53 -10.16
N GLN A 182 -9.95 -21.73 -9.24
CA GLN A 182 -9.72 -21.87 -7.81
C GLN A 182 -10.44 -23.11 -7.25
N THR A 183 -9.72 -23.94 -6.51
CA THR A 183 -10.24 -25.18 -5.91
C THR A 183 -10.26 -25.14 -4.38
N SER A 184 -9.55 -24.18 -3.76
CA SER A 184 -9.43 -24.03 -2.31
C SER A 184 -10.11 -22.77 -1.80
N ASN A 185 -10.47 -22.77 -0.51
CA ASN A 185 -10.96 -21.56 0.16
C ASN A 185 -9.91 -20.46 0.10
N VAL A 186 -10.33 -19.23 -0.22
CA VAL A 186 -9.41 -18.11 -0.37
C VAL A 186 -9.40 -17.29 0.92
N ASN A 187 -8.24 -17.23 1.57
CA ASN A 187 -8.03 -16.44 2.77
C ASN A 187 -7.52 -15.05 2.37
N ILE A 188 -8.15 -14.00 2.90
CA ILE A 188 -7.79 -12.61 2.67
C ILE A 188 -7.38 -11.99 4.00
N HIS A 189 -6.13 -11.56 4.11
CA HIS A 189 -5.57 -10.98 5.32
C HIS A 189 -5.26 -9.51 5.08
N TYR A 190 -5.87 -8.61 5.86
CA TYR A 190 -5.54 -7.19 5.84
C TYR A 190 -4.62 -6.87 7.01
N LEU A 191 -3.39 -6.44 6.71
CA LEU A 191 -2.44 -6.03 7.74
C LEU A 191 -2.76 -4.60 8.16
N VAL A 192 -3.03 -4.40 9.45
CA VAL A 192 -3.31 -3.07 10.02
C VAL A 192 -2.40 -2.81 11.20
N ALA A 193 -1.91 -1.58 11.34
CA ALA A 193 -1.06 -1.18 12.47
C ALA A 193 -1.74 -0.07 13.28
N LYS A 194 -1.79 -0.24 14.60
CA LYS A 194 -2.32 0.80 15.51
C LYS A 194 -1.38 2.00 15.59
N GLY A 195 -1.93 3.18 15.78
CA GLY A 195 -1.20 4.45 15.81
C GLY A 195 -0.71 4.88 14.43
N THR A 196 -1.32 4.38 13.36
CA THR A 196 -0.97 4.70 11.97
C THR A 196 -2.20 5.14 11.18
N ALA A 197 -2.03 5.47 9.90
CA ALA A 197 -3.14 5.81 9.02
C ALA A 197 -4.20 4.69 8.92
N ASP A 198 -3.83 3.43 9.19
CA ASP A 198 -4.75 2.29 9.15
C ASP A 198 -5.92 2.43 10.13
N ASP A 199 -5.73 3.10 11.27
CA ASP A 199 -6.80 3.34 12.27
C ASP A 199 -7.95 4.18 11.71
N HIS A 200 -7.69 4.91 10.62
CA HIS A 200 -8.69 5.73 9.94
C HIS A 200 -9.12 5.13 8.59
N LEU A 201 -8.18 4.54 7.84
CA LEU A 201 -8.50 3.88 6.56
C LEU A 201 -9.43 2.68 6.77
N TRP A 202 -9.16 1.84 7.76
CA TRP A 202 -9.91 0.60 7.94
C TRP A 202 -11.41 0.84 8.22
N PRO A 203 -11.80 1.68 9.21
CA PRO A 203 -13.21 2.01 9.41
C PRO A 203 -13.87 2.61 8.16
N MET A 204 -13.17 3.47 7.43
CA MET A 204 -13.70 4.06 6.19
C MET A 204 -13.98 2.99 5.14
N ILE A 205 -13.02 2.08 4.91
CA ILE A 205 -13.17 1.01 3.93
C ILE A 205 -14.36 0.12 4.32
N GLN A 206 -14.50 -0.22 5.60
CA GLN A 206 -15.64 -1.01 6.10
C GLN A 206 -16.98 -0.31 5.86
N GLU A 207 -17.07 0.99 6.15
CA GLU A 207 -18.30 1.75 5.91
C GLU A 207 -18.65 1.81 4.42
N LYS A 208 -17.67 2.12 3.55
CA LYS A 208 -17.87 2.14 2.10
C LYS A 208 -18.27 0.76 1.57
N MET A 209 -17.67 -0.32 2.07
CA MET A 209 -18.05 -1.70 1.70
C MET A 209 -19.50 -2.00 2.13
N ASN A 210 -19.90 -1.62 3.33
CA ASN A 210 -21.25 -1.85 3.84
C ASN A 210 -22.30 -1.09 3.00
N ILE A 211 -21.99 0.14 2.59
CA ILE A 211 -22.84 0.89 1.65
C ILE A 211 -22.97 0.13 0.32
N LEU A 212 -21.85 -0.37 -0.24
CA LEU A 212 -21.85 -1.15 -1.49
C LEU A 212 -22.66 -2.45 -1.37
N GLU A 213 -22.63 -3.11 -0.21
CA GLU A 213 -23.45 -4.30 0.08
C GLU A 213 -24.95 -3.95 0.13
N GLN A 214 -25.32 -2.86 0.81
CA GLN A 214 -26.71 -2.42 0.92
C GLN A 214 -27.33 -2.06 -0.44
N VAL A 215 -26.54 -1.53 -1.37
CA VAL A 215 -27.00 -1.23 -2.73
C VAL A 215 -26.88 -2.43 -3.70
N GLY A 216 -26.54 -3.62 -3.19
CA GLY A 216 -26.43 -4.86 -3.98
C GLY A 216 -25.25 -4.88 -4.95
N LEU A 217 -24.23 -4.04 -4.72
CA LEU A 217 -23.04 -3.94 -5.56
C LEU A 217 -21.88 -4.83 -5.09
N SER A 218 -21.98 -5.49 -3.93
CA SER A 218 -21.02 -6.50 -3.46
C SER A 218 -21.70 -7.56 -2.57
N GLU A 219 -21.21 -8.80 -2.65
CA GLU A 219 -21.51 -9.82 -1.64
C GLU A 219 -20.29 -9.99 -0.73
N SER A 220 -20.42 -9.55 0.51
CA SER A 220 -19.47 -9.84 1.55
C SER A 220 -20.16 -9.82 2.92
N ASN A 221 -19.94 -10.83 3.74
CA ASN A 221 -20.14 -10.70 5.19
C ASN A 221 -18.79 -10.25 5.75
N LEU A 222 -18.55 -8.93 5.77
CA LEU A 222 -17.38 -8.34 6.45
C LEU A 222 -17.57 -8.26 7.97
N SER A 223 -18.77 -8.53 8.47
CA SER A 223 -19.21 -8.06 9.78
C SER A 223 -19.06 -9.01 10.97
N GLU A 224 -18.74 -10.30 10.82
CA GLU A 224 -18.95 -11.20 11.98
C GLU A 224 -17.77 -11.47 12.93
N LYS A 225 -16.51 -11.10 12.65
CA LYS A 225 -15.40 -11.33 13.62
C LYS A 225 -14.27 -10.28 13.64
N ALA A 226 -14.55 -9.01 13.36
CA ALA A 226 -13.62 -7.94 13.73
C ALA A 226 -13.92 -7.51 15.17
N VAL A 227 -13.00 -7.77 16.11
CA VAL A 227 -13.12 -7.26 17.49
C VAL A 227 -12.95 -5.74 17.43
N ASN A 228 -14.07 -5.03 17.35
CA ASN A 228 -14.12 -3.58 17.42
C ASN A 228 -13.85 -3.15 18.86
N VAL A 229 -12.64 -2.64 19.13
CA VAL A 229 -12.43 -1.79 20.31
C VAL A 229 -12.82 -0.37 19.88
N SER A 230 -14.06 0.00 20.17
CA SER A 230 -14.58 1.35 19.93
C SER A 230 -13.82 2.37 20.77
N PHE A 231 -12.98 3.19 20.14
CA PHE A 231 -12.47 4.42 20.75
C PHE A 231 -13.43 5.55 20.39
N HIS A 232 -14.44 5.79 21.23
CA HIS A 232 -15.26 7.00 21.16
C HIS A 232 -14.54 8.12 21.92
N SER A 233 -13.90 9.05 21.20
CA SER A 233 -13.57 10.36 21.79
C SER A 233 -14.86 11.14 21.95
N LYS A 234 -15.23 11.45 23.20
CA LYS A 234 -16.43 12.20 23.59
C LYS A 234 -16.21 13.71 23.46
N ASP A 235 -16.05 14.23 22.25
CA ASP A 235 -16.08 15.68 22.03
C ASP A 235 -17.06 16.05 20.89
N PRO A 236 -18.21 16.70 21.20
CA PRO A 236 -19.23 17.08 20.23
C PRO A 236 -18.76 18.07 19.15
N ASN A 237 -17.62 18.76 19.35
CA ASN A 237 -17.07 19.74 18.40
C ASN A 237 -15.76 19.27 17.73
N GLN A 238 -15.25 18.10 18.08
CA GLN A 238 -14.07 17.52 17.45
C GLN A 238 -14.50 16.88 16.12
N ARG A 239 -14.16 17.55 15.01
CA ARG A 239 -14.32 16.97 13.66
C ARG A 239 -13.57 15.63 13.64
N SER A 240 -14.29 14.55 13.43
CA SER A 240 -13.67 13.22 13.44
C SER A 240 -12.73 13.14 12.25
N ILE A 241 -11.54 12.56 12.45
CA ILE A 241 -10.61 12.26 11.36
C ILE A 241 -11.34 11.51 10.23
N MET A 242 -12.33 10.68 10.59
CA MET A 242 -13.25 10.03 9.66
C MET A 242 -13.98 10.98 8.70
N GLU A 243 -14.49 12.12 9.19
CA GLU A 243 -15.17 13.13 8.37
C GLU A 243 -14.20 13.83 7.42
N MET A 244 -12.95 14.05 7.85
CA MET A 244 -11.89 14.61 6.99
C MET A 244 -11.57 13.66 5.83
N PHE A 245 -11.51 12.37 6.15
CA PHE A 245 -11.26 11.27 5.23
C PHE A 245 -12.42 11.09 4.24
N GLN A 246 -13.67 11.11 4.69
CA GLN A 246 -14.83 11.06 3.80
C GLN A 246 -14.86 12.28 2.89
N ARG A 247 -14.70 13.50 3.42
CA ARG A 247 -14.76 14.75 2.64
C ARG A 247 -13.60 14.93 1.64
N SER A 248 -12.43 14.34 1.90
CA SER A 248 -11.27 14.40 0.99
C SER A 248 -11.37 13.43 -0.20
N PHE A 249 -12.24 12.42 -0.09
CA PHE A 249 -12.39 11.35 -1.08
C PHE A 249 -13.84 11.11 -1.55
N THR A 250 -14.78 12.02 -1.26
CA THR A 250 -16.16 11.99 -1.79
C THR A 250 -16.22 12.55 -3.20
N ALA A 251 -17.11 11.97 -4.01
CA ALA A 251 -17.23 12.07 -5.48
C ALA A 251 -17.58 13.44 -6.09
N ASP A 252 -17.56 14.53 -5.33
CA ASP A 252 -17.83 15.89 -5.86
C ASP A 252 -16.57 16.66 -6.26
N ASP A 253 -15.37 16.10 -6.03
CA ASP A 253 -14.12 16.60 -6.59
C ASP A 253 -13.60 15.57 -7.61
N ASP A 254 -14.07 15.67 -8.87
CA ASP A 254 -13.45 15.10 -10.08
C ASP A 254 -12.06 15.75 -10.34
N MET A 255 -11.24 15.90 -9.30
CA MET A 255 -9.84 16.26 -9.41
C MET A 255 -9.07 14.94 -9.42
N ASP A 256 -9.01 14.39 -10.63
CA ASP A 256 -8.48 13.10 -11.06
C ASP A 256 -7.87 12.23 -9.96
N GLU A 257 -8.52 11.10 -9.67
CA GLU A 257 -7.92 9.96 -8.96
C GLU A 257 -6.53 9.62 -9.54
N ALA A 258 -6.32 9.90 -10.84
CA ALA A 258 -5.01 9.86 -11.51
C ALA A 258 -4.00 10.89 -10.98
N ILE A 259 -4.37 12.15 -10.74
CA ILE A 259 -3.49 13.18 -10.15
C ILE A 259 -3.10 12.81 -8.71
N LEU A 260 -3.98 12.12 -7.97
CA LEU A 260 -3.65 11.64 -6.63
C LEU A 260 -2.74 10.42 -6.64
N LEU A 261 -2.98 9.49 -7.56
CA LEU A 261 -2.07 8.39 -7.82
C LEU A 261 -0.70 8.92 -8.28
N GLU A 262 -0.67 9.95 -9.13
CA GLU A 262 0.55 10.65 -9.57
C GLU A 262 1.25 11.36 -8.41
N ALA A 263 0.55 12.17 -7.61
CA ALA A 263 1.16 12.90 -6.49
C ALA A 263 1.73 11.97 -5.38
N VAL A 264 1.15 10.79 -5.18
CA VAL A 264 1.70 9.77 -4.27
C VAL A 264 2.90 9.07 -4.90
N ASN A 265 2.89 8.86 -6.22
CA ASN A 265 4.04 8.33 -6.96
C ASN A 265 5.21 9.32 -7.05
N ASP A 266 4.94 10.63 -7.13
CA ASP A 266 5.93 11.71 -7.30
C ASP A 266 6.63 12.12 -6.00
N TRP A 267 6.12 11.72 -4.82
CA TRP A 267 6.77 11.97 -3.53
C TRP A 267 8.19 11.38 -3.45
N GLU A 268 8.52 10.38 -4.27
CA GLU A 268 9.84 9.73 -4.31
C GLU A 268 10.90 10.52 -5.13
N ASP A 269 10.53 11.55 -5.90
CA ASP A 269 11.47 12.28 -6.78
C ASP A 269 11.99 13.61 -6.20
N THR A 270 11.68 13.93 -4.94
CA THR A 270 12.30 15.09 -4.26
C THR A 270 13.60 14.69 -3.58
N PRO A 271 14.78 15.09 -4.12
CA PRO A 271 16.03 14.88 -3.40
C PRO A 271 16.00 15.68 -2.09
N PRO A 272 16.60 15.16 -1.00
CA PRO A 272 16.64 15.89 0.25
C PRO A 272 17.33 17.24 0.03
N GLU A 273 16.62 18.34 0.34
CA GLU A 273 17.18 19.68 0.31
C GLU A 273 18.52 19.69 1.06
N LYS A 274 19.60 20.01 0.34
CA LYS A 274 20.89 20.30 0.97
C LYS A 274 20.71 21.53 1.85
N SER A 275 20.79 21.32 3.16
CA SER A 275 20.87 22.38 4.16
C SER A 275 22.00 23.35 3.79
N SER A 276 21.63 24.55 3.35
CA SER A 276 22.54 25.68 3.18
C SER A 276 22.88 26.26 4.56
N GLY A 277 24.01 25.80 5.12
CA GLY A 277 24.65 26.46 6.26
C GLY A 277 25.41 27.73 5.84
N PRO A 278 25.57 28.71 6.74
CA PRO A 278 25.74 30.12 6.39
C PRO A 278 27.14 30.50 5.94
N GLN A 279 27.19 31.52 5.08
CA GLN A 279 28.39 32.26 4.68
C GLN A 279 29.15 32.77 5.91
N HIS A 280 30.45 32.45 5.97
CA HIS A 280 31.44 33.28 6.65
C HIS A 280 32.56 33.61 5.67
N GLY A 281 32.68 34.91 5.38
CA GLY A 281 33.78 35.45 4.60
C GLY A 281 35.08 35.49 5.41
N ALA A 282 36.20 35.31 4.71
CA ALA A 282 37.51 35.79 5.13
C ALA A 282 38.35 36.09 3.88
N ALA A 283 38.86 37.31 3.83
CA ALA A 283 39.78 37.82 2.81
C ALA A 283 41.18 37.20 2.94
N GLY A 284 41.95 37.17 1.84
CA GLY A 284 43.36 36.80 1.90
C GLY A 284 44.07 36.73 0.53
N GLN A 285 44.57 37.89 0.09
CA GLN A 285 45.85 38.14 -0.61
C GLN A 285 46.34 37.23 -1.77
N SER A 286 46.48 37.89 -2.93
CA SER A 286 47.62 37.88 -3.87
C SER A 286 48.80 36.94 -3.59
N LEU A 287 49.25 36.21 -4.62
CA LEU A 287 50.65 36.14 -5.06
C LEU A 287 50.78 35.46 -6.44
N SER A 288 51.88 35.81 -7.10
CA SER A 288 52.20 35.71 -8.52
C SER A 288 53.04 34.48 -8.90
N GLU A 289 53.22 34.33 -10.23
CA GLU A 289 54.39 33.76 -10.94
C GLU A 289 54.44 32.27 -11.37
N THR A 290 54.42 32.13 -12.72
CA THR A 290 55.38 31.43 -13.60
C THR A 290 55.31 29.93 -13.92
N SER A 291 55.49 29.66 -15.24
CA SER A 291 56.16 28.51 -15.89
C SER A 291 55.39 27.19 -15.85
N THR A 292 55.16 26.41 -16.92
CA THR A 292 55.90 26.03 -18.14
C THR A 292 54.86 25.26 -18.98
N GLY A 293 54.73 25.42 -20.29
CA GLY A 293 55.62 24.79 -21.28
C GLY A 293 54.80 23.79 -22.13
N ASP A 294 54.89 23.97 -23.44
CA ASP A 294 54.34 23.19 -24.56
C ASP A 294 54.36 21.66 -24.40
N ASP A 295 53.39 20.94 -25.00
CA ASP A 295 53.70 20.19 -26.24
C ASP A 295 52.46 19.72 -27.04
N PHE A 296 52.65 19.75 -28.36
CA PHE A 296 51.85 19.32 -29.51
C PHE A 296 51.44 17.81 -29.42
N SER A 297 50.44 17.22 -30.10
CA SER A 297 49.93 17.34 -31.48
C SER A 297 48.57 16.60 -31.59
N ARG A 298 47.89 16.91 -32.70
CA ARG A 298 46.80 16.17 -33.36
C ARG A 298 46.97 14.64 -33.40
#